data_AF-A0A1A9ZPF6-F1
#
_entry.id   AF-A0A1A9ZPF6-F1
#
_cell.length_a   1.000
_cell.length_b   1.000
_cell.length_c   1.000
_cell.angle_alpha   90.00
_cell.angle_beta   90.00
_cell.angle_gamma   90.00
#
_symmetry.space_group_name_H-M   'P 1'
#
loop_
_entity.id
_entity.type
_entity.pdbx_description
1 polymer ?
#
loop_
_entity_poly.entity_id
_entity_poly.type
_entity_poly.pdbx_seq_one_letter_code
_entity_poly.pdbx_strand_id
1 'polypeptide(L)'
;MADDILMKSDECPPIGGNESARNQLQQFCLLAKSAHGLALLELIKQVLEAPHIYVFGELLAMPQIKELENGEHAKYYNTLNLFAYGTYKQYRQKSEDYLDLTGAMQKKLQHLTIVSLAIRDKCIPYAVLLDELEITNVRHLEDVIIEATYAGFAHF
;
A
#
# COMPACT_ATOMS: atom_id res chain seq x y z
N MET A 1 -37.34 -2.21 -39.15
CA MET A 1 -37.43 -3.21 -38.06
C MET A 1 -36.25 -2.94 -37.15
N ALA A 2 -36.54 -2.32 -36.02
CA ALA A 2 -35.59 -2.11 -34.94
C ALA A 2 -35.43 -3.43 -34.18
N ASP A 3 -34.20 -3.76 -33.83
CA ASP A 3 -33.94 -4.45 -32.57
C ASP A 3 -32.69 -3.79 -31.98
N ASP A 4 -32.98 -2.72 -31.25
CA ASP A 4 -32.09 -2.04 -30.31
C ASP A 4 -31.76 -3.06 -29.22
N ILE A 5 -30.53 -3.57 -29.21
CA ILE A 5 -30.02 -4.38 -28.10
C ILE A 5 -29.69 -3.40 -26.98
N LEU A 6 -30.76 -3.06 -26.27
CA LEU A 6 -30.81 -2.36 -25.00
C LEU A 6 -29.77 -2.97 -24.05
N MET A 7 -28.73 -2.19 -23.77
CA MET A 7 -27.77 -2.45 -22.70
C MET A 7 -28.54 -2.38 -21.38
N LYS A 8 -29.13 -3.51 -20.97
CA LYS A 8 -29.77 -3.65 -19.66
C LYS A 8 -28.70 -3.47 -18.60
N SER A 9 -28.85 -2.36 -17.88
CA SER A 9 -28.28 -2.12 -16.57
C SER A 9 -28.71 -3.23 -15.61
N ASP A 10 -27.95 -4.32 -15.55
CA ASP A 10 -28.08 -5.33 -14.51
C ASP A 10 -26.69 -5.89 -14.19
N GLU A 11 -26.22 -5.48 -13.01
CA GLU A 11 -25.21 -6.14 -12.17
C GLU A 11 -23.83 -6.42 -12.79
N CYS A 12 -22.95 -5.42 -12.62
CA CYS A 12 -21.54 -5.74 -12.42
C CYS A 12 -21.45 -6.73 -11.24
N PRO A 13 -20.75 -7.87 -11.36
CA PRO A 13 -20.51 -8.74 -10.21
C PRO A 13 -19.84 -7.90 -9.11
N PRO A 14 -20.21 -8.05 -7.82
CA PRO A 14 -19.49 -7.38 -6.76
C PRO A 14 -18.05 -7.89 -6.81
N ILE A 15 -17.12 -7.02 -7.18
CA ILE A 15 -15.69 -7.24 -7.10
C ILE A 15 -15.37 -7.25 -5.59
N GLY A 16 -15.68 -8.36 -4.93
CA GLY A 16 -15.69 -8.53 -3.48
C GLY A 16 -14.32 -8.38 -2.81
N GLY A 17 -13.24 -8.17 -3.58
CA GLY A 17 -11.93 -7.84 -3.03
C GLY A 17 -11.81 -6.42 -2.47
N ASN A 18 -12.60 -5.46 -2.98
CA ASN A 18 -12.47 -4.04 -2.60
C ASN A 18 -13.32 -3.63 -1.38
N GLU A 19 -14.34 -4.39 -1.03
CA GLU A 19 -15.28 -3.99 0.03
C GLU A 19 -14.70 -4.27 1.43
N SER A 20 -14.03 -5.41 1.61
CA SER A 20 -13.36 -5.74 2.88
C SER A 20 -12.19 -4.80 3.18
N ALA A 21 -11.38 -4.47 2.18
CA ALA A 21 -10.27 -3.52 2.32
C ALA A 21 -10.77 -2.12 2.72
N ARG A 22 -11.85 -1.65 2.08
CA ARG A 22 -12.48 -0.36 2.40
C ARG A 22 -13.10 -0.34 3.79
N ASN A 23 -13.79 -1.41 4.18
CA ASN A 23 -14.35 -1.54 5.54
C ASN A 23 -13.24 -1.55 6.60
N GLN A 24 -12.15 -2.30 6.38
CA GLN A 24 -11.00 -2.30 7.28
C GLN A 24 -10.35 -0.92 7.35
N LEU A 25 -10.10 -0.25 6.21
CA LEU A 25 -9.55 1.09 6.19
C LEU A 25 -10.44 2.09 6.94
N GLN A 26 -11.77 2.03 6.75
CA GLN A 26 -12.71 2.86 7.50
C GLN A 26 -12.65 2.58 9.00
N GLN A 27 -12.56 1.30 9.40
CA GLN A 27 -12.41 0.93 10.80
C GLN A 27 -11.10 1.46 11.38
N PHE A 28 -9.98 1.33 10.67
CA PHE A 28 -8.71 1.90 11.09
C PHE A 28 -8.73 3.42 11.15
N CYS A 29 -9.41 4.08 10.21
CA CYS A 29 -9.63 5.52 10.24
C CYS A 29 -10.43 5.94 11.48
N LEU A 30 -11.50 5.23 11.81
CA LEU A 30 -12.31 5.49 13.00
C LEU A 30 -11.52 5.24 14.29
N LEU A 31 -10.75 4.16 14.34
CA LEU A 31 -9.90 3.85 15.48
C LEU A 31 -8.79 4.89 15.64
N ALA A 32 -8.15 5.31 14.55
CA ALA A 32 -7.12 6.35 14.57
C ALA A 32 -7.67 7.68 15.11
N LYS A 33 -8.94 8.01 14.85
CA LYS A 33 -9.62 9.18 15.41
C LYS A 33 -9.82 9.15 16.93
N SER A 34 -9.83 7.98 17.55
CA SER A 34 -9.97 7.84 19.01
C SER A 34 -8.70 7.32 19.68
N ALA A 35 -7.73 6.84 18.89
CA ALA A 35 -6.47 6.32 19.36
C ALA A 35 -5.45 7.44 19.57
N HIS A 36 -4.69 7.32 20.67
CA HIS A 36 -3.62 8.25 21.02
C HIS A 36 -2.41 7.49 21.56
N GLY A 37 -1.21 8.04 21.35
CA GLY A 37 0.04 7.45 21.85
C GLY A 37 0.25 6.01 21.36
N LEU A 38 0.43 5.07 22.29
CA LEU A 38 0.71 3.66 22.01
C LEU A 38 -0.37 2.97 21.17
N ALA A 39 -1.65 3.32 21.37
CA ALA A 39 -2.75 2.72 20.61
C ALA A 39 -2.65 3.06 19.11
N LEU A 40 -2.14 4.26 18.79
CA LEU A 40 -1.93 4.68 17.41
C LEU A 40 -0.77 3.92 16.76
N LEU A 41 0.28 3.60 17.52
CA LEU A 41 1.41 2.80 17.02
C LEU A 41 0.99 1.38 16.68
N GLU A 42 0.21 0.75 17.57
CA GLU A 42 -0.33 -0.59 17.35
C GLU A 42 -1.29 -0.61 16.15
N LEU A 43 -2.04 0.48 15.95
CA LEU A 43 -2.88 0.66 14.77
C LEU A 43 -2.04 0.76 13.50
N ILE A 44 -0.97 1.56 13.50
CA ILE A 44 -0.06 1.68 12.36
C ILE A 44 0.52 0.31 11.99
N LYS A 45 1.00 -0.46 12.97
CA LYS A 45 1.49 -1.83 12.72
C LYS A 45 0.41 -2.73 12.11
N GLN A 46 -0.79 -2.73 12.66
CA GLN A 46 -1.90 -3.52 12.12
C GLN A 46 -2.25 -3.15 10.67
N VAL A 47 -2.27 -1.84 10.35
CA VAL A 47 -2.50 -1.38 8.97
C VAL A 47 -1.34 -1.79 8.06
N LEU A 48 -0.10 -1.68 8.53
CA LEU A 48 1.08 -2.11 7.77
C LEU A 48 1.05 -3.62 7.48
N GLU A 49 0.66 -4.45 8.44
CA GLU A 49 0.50 -5.90 8.26
C GLU A 49 -0.74 -6.29 7.44
N ALA A 50 -1.74 -5.43 7.33
CA ALA A 50 -2.97 -5.75 6.61
C ALA A 50 -2.71 -5.95 5.10
N PRO A 51 -2.88 -7.17 4.54
CA PRO A 51 -2.45 -7.48 3.16
C PRO A 51 -3.32 -6.81 2.08
N HIS A 52 -4.45 -6.22 2.44
CA HIS A 52 -5.39 -5.59 1.51
C HIS A 52 -5.39 -4.05 1.59
N ILE A 53 -4.65 -3.46 2.52
CA ILE A 53 -4.63 -1.99 2.70
C ILE A 53 -3.37 -1.40 2.11
N TYR A 54 -3.51 -0.75 0.96
CA TYR A 54 -2.41 -0.09 0.27
C TYR A 54 -2.53 1.44 0.31
N VAL A 55 -3.58 1.96 0.93
CA VAL A 55 -3.86 3.39 1.02
C VAL A 55 -3.55 3.87 2.43
N PHE A 56 -2.43 4.58 2.56
CA PHE A 56 -1.99 5.17 3.84
C PHE A 56 -2.15 6.68 3.88
N GLY A 57 -2.46 7.32 2.73
CA GLY A 57 -2.62 8.77 2.64
C GLY A 57 -3.72 9.31 3.55
N GLU A 58 -4.85 8.61 3.68
CA GLU A 58 -5.95 9.02 4.58
C GLU A 58 -5.52 8.98 6.06
N LEU A 59 -4.79 7.94 6.45
CA LEU A 59 -4.25 7.80 7.80
C LEU A 59 -3.22 8.90 8.08
N LEU A 60 -2.30 9.13 7.14
CA LEU A 60 -1.26 10.15 7.25
C LEU A 60 -1.81 11.58 7.25
N ALA A 61 -2.97 11.80 6.64
CA ALA A 61 -3.68 13.08 6.68
C ALA A 61 -4.28 13.40 8.07
N MET A 62 -4.38 12.41 8.96
CA MET A 62 -4.93 12.62 10.30
C MET A 62 -3.99 13.43 11.19
N PRO A 63 -4.54 14.36 12.00
CA PRO A 63 -3.73 15.15 12.91
C PRO A 63 -2.98 14.27 13.92
N GLN A 64 -3.60 13.21 14.41
CA GLN A 64 -3.00 12.27 15.37
C GLN A 64 -1.74 11.61 14.84
N ILE A 65 -1.74 11.22 13.55
CA ILE A 65 -0.58 10.62 12.92
C ILE A 65 0.49 11.68 12.67
N LYS A 66 0.12 12.89 12.23
CA LYS A 66 1.08 14.00 12.07
C LYS A 66 1.76 14.41 13.37
N GLU A 67 1.07 14.32 14.50
CA GLU A 67 1.67 14.59 15.81
C GLU A 67 2.80 13.60 16.15
N LEU A 68 2.76 12.37 15.62
CA LEU A 68 3.84 11.39 15.81
C LEU A 68 5.15 11.80 15.14
N GLU A 69 5.12 12.61 14.07
CA GLU A 69 6.31 13.08 13.35
C GLU A 69 7.27 13.84 14.28
N ASN A 70 6.74 14.63 15.21
CA ASN A 70 7.53 15.45 16.13
C ASN A 70 7.73 14.77 17.50
N GLY A 71 7.29 13.53 17.65
CA GLY A 71 7.34 12.78 18.91
C GLY A 71 8.46 11.74 18.96
N GLU A 72 8.51 11.01 20.08
CA GLU A 72 9.42 9.88 20.30
C GLU A 72 9.17 8.70 19.33
N HIS A 73 8.04 8.74 18.63
CA HIS A 73 7.59 7.71 17.68
C HIS A 73 7.67 8.13 16.22
N ALA A 74 8.52 9.14 15.90
CA ALA A 74 8.72 9.63 14.54
C ALA A 74 9.03 8.52 13.52
N LYS A 75 9.71 7.44 13.94
CA LYS A 75 9.99 6.26 13.09
C LYS A 75 8.73 5.60 12.53
N TYR A 76 7.65 5.55 13.30
CA TYR A 76 6.36 4.99 12.85
C TYR A 76 5.72 5.88 11.79
N TYR A 77 5.77 7.20 12.00
CA TYR A 77 5.29 8.17 11.02
C TYR A 77 6.10 8.10 9.72
N ASN A 78 7.43 8.10 9.82
CA ASN A 78 8.32 8.01 8.67
C ASN A 78 8.10 6.72 7.90
N THR A 79 7.88 5.60 8.60
CA THR A 79 7.54 4.32 7.97
C THR A 79 6.19 4.39 7.26
N LEU A 80 5.15 4.96 7.89
CA LEU A 80 3.86 5.14 7.23
C LEU A 80 3.96 6.04 5.98
N ASN A 81 4.75 7.11 6.08
CA ASN A 81 5.01 8.06 5.00
C ASN A 81 5.75 7.40 3.83
N LEU A 82 6.72 6.54 4.14
CA LEU A 82 7.44 5.72 3.19
C LEU A 82 6.51 4.75 2.45
N PHE A 83 5.52 4.16 3.13
CA PHE A 83 4.51 3.33 2.47
C PHE A 83 3.53 4.15 1.63
N ALA A 84 3.23 5.39 2.02
CA ALA A 84 2.31 6.26 1.29
C ALA A 84 2.94 6.87 0.01
N TYR A 85 4.21 7.29 0.07
CA TYR A 85 4.85 8.07 -1.00
C TYR A 85 6.29 7.63 -1.33
N GLY A 86 6.87 6.74 -0.54
CA GLY A 86 8.25 6.32 -0.70
C GLY A 86 8.40 5.04 -1.52
N THR A 87 9.64 4.53 -1.55
CA THR A 87 10.00 3.29 -2.26
C THR A 87 10.81 2.36 -1.35
N TYR A 88 10.82 1.08 -1.70
CA TYR A 88 11.62 0.08 -0.96
C TYR A 88 13.11 0.46 -0.87
N LYS A 89 13.67 1.06 -1.92
CA LYS A 89 15.04 1.57 -1.92
C LYS A 89 15.28 2.67 -0.87
N GLN A 90 14.33 3.59 -0.68
CA GLN A 90 14.42 4.61 0.38
C GLN A 90 14.47 3.99 1.77
N TYR A 91 13.67 2.94 2.00
CA TYR A 91 13.71 2.18 3.26
C TYR A 91 15.11 1.63 3.54
N ARG A 92 15.74 1.00 2.54
CA ARG A 92 17.08 0.41 2.67
C ARG A 92 18.17 1.46 2.87
N GLN A 93 18.05 2.61 2.24
CA GLN A 93 19.02 3.71 2.38
C GLN A 93 18.94 4.41 3.74
N LYS A 94 17.76 4.47 4.35
CA LYS A 94 17.53 5.14 5.65
C LYS A 94 16.92 4.19 6.68
N SER A 95 17.34 2.94 6.74
CA SER A 95 16.74 1.94 7.65
C SER A 95 16.84 2.36 9.14
N GLU A 96 17.82 3.18 9.52
CA GLU A 96 17.96 3.72 10.89
C GLU A 96 16.81 4.65 11.31
N ASP A 97 16.17 5.29 10.33
CA ASP A 97 15.08 6.26 10.50
C ASP A 97 13.69 5.60 10.49
N TYR A 98 13.60 4.35 10.06
CA TYR A 98 12.36 3.58 9.95
C TYR A 98 12.26 2.48 11.01
N LEU A 99 11.07 1.86 11.11
CA LEU A 99 10.89 0.66 11.91
C LEU A 99 11.41 -0.57 11.16
N ASP A 100 11.88 -1.58 11.89
CA ASP A 100 12.20 -2.89 11.32
C ASP A 100 10.94 -3.52 10.69
N LEU A 101 10.91 -3.54 9.36
CA LEU A 101 9.81 -4.13 8.60
C LEU A 101 9.91 -5.65 8.64
N THR A 102 8.81 -6.32 9.00
CA THR A 102 8.69 -7.78 8.86
C THR A 102 8.63 -8.16 7.38
N GLY A 103 8.91 -9.42 7.04
CA GLY A 103 8.90 -9.89 5.65
C GLY A 103 7.59 -9.60 4.89
N ALA A 104 6.45 -9.65 5.59
CA ALA A 104 5.15 -9.28 5.02
C ALA A 104 5.06 -7.77 4.69
N MET A 105 5.52 -6.90 5.60
CA MET A 105 5.56 -5.45 5.36
C MET A 105 6.52 -5.08 4.23
N GLN A 106 7.69 -5.73 4.15
CA GLN A 106 8.65 -5.53 3.07
C GLN A 106 8.04 -5.86 1.71
N LYS A 107 7.41 -7.04 1.58
CA LYS A 107 6.68 -7.42 0.35
C LYS A 107 5.62 -6.39 -0.02
N LYS A 108 4.89 -5.87 0.96
CA LYS A 108 3.87 -4.86 0.74
C LYS A 108 4.46 -3.53 0.23
N LEU A 109 5.59 -3.09 0.80
CA LEU A 109 6.30 -1.91 0.31
C LEU A 109 6.82 -2.12 -1.12
N GLN A 110 7.27 -3.34 -1.44
CA GLN A 110 7.64 -3.72 -2.79
C GLN A 110 6.44 -3.61 -3.74
N HIS A 111 5.28 -4.16 -3.40
CA HIS A 111 4.05 -4.02 -4.19
C HIS A 111 3.69 -2.55 -4.42
N LEU A 112 3.71 -1.71 -3.38
CA LEU A 112 3.43 -0.28 -3.49
C LEU A 112 4.40 0.43 -4.44
N THR A 113 5.68 0.07 -4.36
CA THR A 113 6.71 0.61 -5.25
C THR A 113 6.39 0.26 -6.71
N ILE A 114 6.02 -0.99 -7.01
CA ILE A 114 5.64 -1.44 -8.35
C ILE A 114 4.40 -0.70 -8.84
N VAL A 115 3.35 -0.62 -8.02
CA VAL A 115 2.09 0.06 -8.37
C VAL A 115 2.34 1.55 -8.62
N SER A 116 3.12 2.21 -7.77
CA SER A 116 3.49 3.63 -7.93
C SER A 116 4.26 3.87 -9.23
N LEU A 117 5.21 3.00 -9.56
CA LEU A 117 5.92 3.04 -10.84
C LEU A 117 4.97 2.78 -12.02
N ALA A 118 4.01 1.86 -11.89
CA ALA A 118 3.07 1.50 -12.95
C ALA A 118 2.06 2.61 -13.25
N ILE A 119 1.69 3.38 -12.23
CA ILE A 119 0.87 4.59 -12.38
C ILE A 119 1.62 5.66 -13.17
N ARG A 120 2.92 5.81 -12.94
CA ARG A 120 3.74 6.83 -13.61
C ARG A 120 4.13 6.44 -15.02
N ASP A 121 4.54 5.19 -15.20
CA ASP A 121 5.09 4.65 -16.44
C ASP A 121 4.34 3.36 -16.81
N LYS A 122 3.62 3.38 -17.94
CA LYS A 122 2.87 2.20 -18.44
C LYS A 122 3.76 1.02 -18.84
N CYS A 123 5.04 1.28 -19.13
CA CYS A 123 6.02 0.24 -19.45
C CYS A 123 7.27 0.45 -18.58
N ILE A 124 7.37 -0.31 -17.50
CA ILE A 124 8.53 -0.27 -16.61
C ILE A 124 9.50 -1.38 -17.03
N PRO A 125 10.76 -1.08 -17.37
CA PRO A 125 11.73 -2.12 -17.69
C PRO A 125 12.11 -2.91 -16.43
N TYR A 126 12.31 -4.22 -16.58
CA TYR A 126 12.71 -5.12 -15.47
C TYR A 126 13.93 -4.62 -14.72
N ALA A 127 14.92 -4.03 -15.41
CA ALA A 127 16.12 -3.51 -14.77
C ALA A 127 15.81 -2.43 -13.71
N VAL A 128 14.83 -1.56 -13.97
CA VAL A 128 14.40 -0.53 -13.02
C VAL A 128 13.68 -1.15 -11.83
N LEU A 129 12.82 -2.14 -12.08
CA LEU A 129 12.14 -2.86 -11.01
C LEU A 129 13.15 -3.59 -10.11
N LEU A 130 14.09 -4.35 -10.70
CA LEU A 130 15.14 -5.05 -9.96
C LEU A 130 15.96 -4.10 -9.09
N ASP A 131 16.30 -2.90 -9.60
CA ASP A 131 17.07 -1.88 -8.87
C ASP A 131 16.23 -1.22 -7.75
N GLU A 132 14.99 -0.82 -8.03
CA GLU A 132 14.12 -0.14 -7.05
C GLU A 132 13.63 -1.07 -5.92
N LEU A 133 13.45 -2.36 -6.23
CA LEU A 133 13.02 -3.39 -5.29
C LEU A 133 14.21 -4.08 -4.60
N GLU A 134 15.44 -3.79 -5.04
CA GLU A 134 16.66 -4.53 -4.69
C GLU A 134 16.51 -6.06 -4.82
N ILE A 135 15.80 -6.49 -5.86
CA ILE A 135 15.63 -7.91 -6.18
C ILE A 135 16.69 -8.26 -7.22
N THR A 136 17.51 -9.26 -6.91
CA THR A 136 18.51 -9.78 -7.85
C THR A 136 17.97 -10.91 -8.74
N ASN A 137 16.88 -11.54 -8.32
CA ASN A 137 16.32 -12.71 -8.99
C ASN A 137 15.05 -12.34 -9.78
N VAL A 138 15.11 -12.50 -11.10
CA VAL A 138 13.99 -12.20 -12.01
C VAL A 138 12.74 -13.02 -11.67
N ARG A 139 12.88 -14.30 -11.28
CA ARG A 139 11.70 -15.11 -10.92
C ARG A 139 10.98 -14.57 -9.70
N HIS A 140 11.73 -14.09 -8.72
CA HIS A 140 11.15 -13.49 -7.53
C HIS A 140 10.42 -12.19 -7.89
N LEU A 141 11.00 -11.39 -8.79
CA LEU A 141 10.34 -10.20 -9.31
C LEU A 141 9.04 -10.55 -10.06
N GLU A 142 9.05 -11.57 -10.91
CA GLU A 142 7.84 -12.02 -11.62
C GLU A 142 6.73 -12.45 -10.67
N ASP A 143 7.07 -13.20 -9.61
CA ASP A 143 6.11 -13.63 -8.58
C ASP A 143 5.43 -12.41 -7.92
N VAL A 144 6.23 -11.42 -7.52
CA VAL A 144 5.77 -10.17 -6.90
C VAL A 144 4.91 -9.33 -7.87
N ILE A 145 5.26 -9.29 -9.17
CA ILE A 145 4.45 -8.60 -10.19
C ILE A 145 3.11 -9.33 -10.39
N ILE A 146 3.12 -10.66 -10.43
CA ILE A 146 1.91 -11.46 -10.55
C ILE A 146 1.02 -11.21 -9.34
N GLU A 147 1.55 -11.24 -8.12
CA GLU A 147 0.82 -10.91 -6.88
C GLU A 147 0.20 -9.50 -6.95
N ALA A 148 0.98 -8.48 -7.36
CA ALA A 148 0.50 -7.10 -7.47
C ALA A 148 -0.59 -6.92 -8.53
N THR A 149 -0.47 -7.62 -9.67
CA THR A 149 -1.47 -7.63 -10.76
C THR A 149 -2.75 -8.32 -10.31
N TYR A 150 -2.62 -9.47 -9.64
CA TYR A 150 -3.75 -10.28 -9.17
C TYR A 150 -4.53 -9.61 -8.05
N ALA A 151 -3.84 -8.82 -7.22
CA ALA A 151 -4.48 -8.00 -6.20
C ALA A 151 -5.28 -6.82 -6.77
N GLY A 152 -5.28 -6.64 -8.10
CA GLY A 152 -6.15 -5.70 -8.81
C GLY A 152 -5.65 -4.25 -8.84
N PHE A 153 -4.37 -4.03 -8.50
CA PHE A 153 -3.79 -2.69 -8.39
C PHE A 153 -3.17 -2.15 -9.69
N ALA A 154 -2.87 -3.02 -10.66
CA ALA A 154 -2.30 -2.62 -11.95
C ALA A 154 -2.88 -3.50 -13.07
N HIS A 155 -3.43 -2.86 -14.10
CA HIS A 155 -3.67 -3.50 -15.39
C HIS A 155 -2.46 -3.13 -16.26
N PHE A 156 -1.50 -4.05 -16.36
CA PHE A 156 -0.34 -3.91 -17.24
C PHE A 156 -0.70 -4.28 -18.68
#